data_AF-A0A2I1H7D3-F1
#
_entry.id   AF-A0A2I1H7D3-F1
#
_cell.length_a   1.000
_cell.length_b   1.000
_cell.length_c   1.000
_cell.angle_alpha   90.00
_cell.angle_beta   90.00
_cell.angle_gamma   90.00
#
_symmetry.space_group_name_H-M   'P 1'
#
loop_
_entity.id
_entity.type
_entity.pdbx_description
1 polymer ?
#
loop_
_entity_poly.entity_id
_entity_poly.type
_entity_poly.pdbx_seq_one_letter_code
_entity_poly.pdbx_strand_id
1 'polypeptide(L)'
;MSKCSPSNLNLPKLHSWRYHLIPSIRLFGAVNGFTSETYELLHKTNVKQPYRMTNKRLVNTQMQAIVRHQNIFATFISKLRSHSCHNNIYHGITSKKPKKQLTQHTINQVVDQLKNTQELNNLWIHGFENLKSCIYDYFQDVE
;
A
#
# COMPACT_ATOMS: atom_id res chain seq x y z
N MET A 1 -28.20 10.38 -40.39
CA MET A 1 -26.76 10.56 -40.09
C MET A 1 -26.56 12.01 -39.67
N SER A 2 -26.24 12.27 -38.40
CA SER A 2 -26.09 13.64 -37.88
C SER A 2 -24.87 14.32 -38.50
N LYS A 3 -25.05 15.55 -39.03
CA LYS A 3 -23.98 16.38 -39.59
C LYS A 3 -22.84 16.48 -38.58
N CYS A 4 -21.70 15.90 -38.94
CA CYS A 4 -20.49 15.96 -38.14
C CYS A 4 -20.06 17.43 -38.01
N SER A 5 -19.39 17.73 -36.90
CA SER A 5 -18.85 19.04 -36.51
C SER A 5 -18.34 19.89 -37.71
N PRO A 6 -18.57 21.21 -37.73
CA PRO A 6 -18.04 22.12 -38.77
C PRO A 6 -16.51 22.12 -38.85
N SER A 7 -15.80 21.50 -37.88
CA SER A 7 -14.34 21.42 -37.84
C SER A 7 -13.71 20.30 -38.67
N ASN A 8 -14.47 19.45 -39.38
CA ASN A 8 -13.96 18.28 -40.15
C ASN A 8 -13.10 17.28 -39.33
N LEU A 9 -13.05 17.40 -38.00
CA LEU A 9 -12.29 16.52 -37.14
C LEU A 9 -13.14 15.31 -36.73
N ASN A 10 -12.81 14.15 -37.27
CA ASN A 10 -13.38 12.87 -36.83
C ASN A 10 -12.76 12.46 -35.48
N LEU A 11 -13.34 12.96 -34.40
CA LEU A 11 -12.97 12.62 -33.02
C LEU A 11 -14.05 11.69 -32.42
N PRO A 12 -13.88 10.35 -32.48
CA PRO A 12 -14.89 9.40 -31.99
C PRO A 12 -15.27 9.63 -30.53
N LYS A 13 -14.31 10.03 -29.69
CA LYS A 13 -14.56 10.38 -28.28
C LYS A 13 -15.50 11.57 -28.13
N LEU A 14 -15.30 12.63 -28.93
CA LEU A 14 -16.15 13.81 -28.91
C LEU A 14 -17.55 13.49 -29.45
N HIS A 15 -17.64 12.69 -30.51
CA HIS A 15 -18.91 12.21 -31.05
C HIS A 15 -19.69 11.40 -30.01
N SER A 16 -19.04 10.45 -29.36
CA SER A 16 -19.65 9.66 -28.29
C SER A 16 -20.12 10.53 -27.13
N TRP A 17 -19.32 11.52 -26.74
CA TRP A 17 -19.67 12.46 -25.69
C TRP A 17 -20.89 13.32 -26.06
N ARG A 18 -20.94 13.83 -27.30
CA ARG A 18 -22.02 14.70 -27.78
C ARG A 18 -23.35 13.98 -27.98
N TYR A 19 -23.32 12.78 -28.58
CA TYR A 19 -24.53 12.09 -29.01
C TYR A 19 -24.97 10.95 -28.09
N HIS A 20 -24.02 10.30 -27.41
CA HIS A 20 -24.30 9.09 -26.64
C HIS A 20 -24.24 9.28 -25.12
N LEU A 21 -23.65 10.37 -24.60
CA LEU A 21 -23.57 10.58 -23.14
C LEU A 21 -24.95 10.68 -22.47
N ILE A 22 -25.85 11.53 -22.97
CA ILE A 22 -27.18 11.73 -22.37
C ILE A 22 -28.03 10.43 -22.45
N PRO A 23 -28.11 9.73 -23.60
CA PRO A 23 -28.76 8.41 -23.67
C PRO A 23 -28.17 7.40 -22.68
N SER A 24 -26.83 7.33 -22.59
CA SER A 24 -26.17 6.40 -21.67
C SER A 24 -26.47 6.70 -20.20
N ILE A 25 -26.53 7.98 -19.80
CA ILE A 25 -26.89 8.34 -18.42
C ILE A 25 -28.33 7.94 -18.10
N ARG A 26 -29.25 8.09 -19.05
CA ARG A 26 -30.66 7.71 -18.87
C ARG A 26 -30.84 6.19 -18.78
N LEU A 27 -30.08 5.42 -19.56
CA LEU A 27 -30.20 3.97 -19.61
C LEU A 27 -29.43 3.27 -18.48
N PHE A 28 -28.25 3.78 -18.13
CA PHE A 28 -27.29 3.09 -17.27
C PHE A 28 -26.96 3.85 -15.97
N GLY A 29 -27.44 5.08 -15.80
CA GLY A 29 -27.17 5.91 -14.63
C GLY A 29 -25.83 6.64 -14.69
N ALA A 30 -25.25 6.95 -13.53
CA ALA A 30 -24.04 7.75 -13.44
C ALA A 30 -22.84 7.10 -14.17
N VAL A 31 -22.13 7.90 -14.98
CA VAL A 31 -20.99 7.43 -15.79
C VAL A 31 -19.83 6.89 -14.95
N ASN A 32 -19.75 7.27 -13.67
CA ASN A 32 -18.67 6.88 -12.76
C ASN A 32 -18.58 5.36 -12.55
N GLY A 33 -19.66 4.61 -12.76
CA GLY A 33 -19.62 3.13 -12.72
C GLY A 33 -18.98 2.48 -13.95
N PHE A 34 -18.80 3.24 -15.04
CA PHE A 34 -18.29 2.75 -16.33
C PHE A 34 -16.86 3.18 -16.62
N THR A 35 -16.19 3.87 -15.68
CA THR A 35 -14.80 4.30 -15.87
C THR A 35 -13.83 3.14 -15.62
N SER A 36 -12.68 3.18 -16.29
CA SER A 36 -11.57 2.24 -16.06
C SER A 36 -10.75 2.58 -14.80
N GLU A 37 -11.13 3.60 -14.02
CA GLU A 37 -10.33 4.16 -12.93
C GLU A 37 -9.95 3.10 -11.89
N THR A 38 -10.90 2.25 -11.48
CA THR A 38 -10.63 1.16 -10.53
C THR A 38 -9.65 0.14 -11.10
N TYR A 39 -9.83 -0.27 -12.36
CA TYR A 39 -8.94 -1.24 -13.02
C TYR A 39 -7.54 -0.68 -13.24
N GLU A 40 -7.44 0.59 -13.63
CA GLU A 40 -6.16 1.27 -13.78
C GLU A 40 -5.43 1.42 -12.44
N LEU A 41 -6.16 1.72 -11.37
CA LEU A 41 -5.59 1.77 -10.03
C LEU A 41 -5.09 0.39 -9.59
N LEU A 42 -5.89 -0.66 -9.75
CA LEU A 42 -5.50 -2.04 -9.44
C LEU A 42 -4.26 -2.48 -10.23
N HIS A 43 -4.20 -2.17 -11.52
CA HIS A 43 -3.03 -2.47 -12.34
C HIS A 43 -1.78 -1.70 -11.88
N LYS A 44 -1.95 -0.42 -11.48
CA LYS A 44 -0.84 0.38 -10.93
C LYS A 44 -0.31 -0.23 -9.62
N THR A 45 -1.19 -0.60 -8.69
CA THR A 45 -0.81 -1.10 -7.37
C THR A 45 -0.32 -2.55 -7.40
N ASN A 46 -0.99 -3.42 -8.14
CA ASN A 46 -0.75 -4.87 -8.04
C ASN A 46 0.21 -5.39 -9.09
N VAL A 47 0.43 -4.64 -10.18
CA VAL A 47 1.31 -5.07 -11.28
C VAL A 47 2.50 -4.13 -11.40
N LYS A 48 2.27 -2.84 -11.67
CA LYS A 48 3.35 -1.89 -11.96
C LYS A 48 4.28 -1.66 -10.75
N GLN A 49 3.73 -1.47 -9.56
CA GLN A 49 4.54 -1.24 -8.36
C GLN A 49 5.39 -2.46 -7.98
N PRO A 50 4.82 -3.68 -7.83
CA PRO A 50 5.59 -4.90 -7.58
C PRO A 50 6.66 -5.14 -8.64
N TYR A 51 6.31 -4.99 -9.92
CA TYR A 51 7.27 -5.15 -11.02
C TYR A 51 8.49 -4.23 -10.86
N ARG A 52 8.27 -2.94 -10.55
CA ARG A 52 9.36 -1.97 -10.34
C ARG A 52 10.21 -2.27 -9.10
N MET A 53 9.64 -2.94 -8.11
CA MET A 53 10.36 -3.37 -6.89
C MET A 53 11.13 -4.69 -7.09
N THR A 54 10.89 -5.43 -8.18
CA THR A 54 11.62 -6.67 -8.45
C THR A 54 13.01 -6.41 -9.01
N ASN A 55 13.94 -7.33 -8.72
CA ASN A 55 15.29 -7.31 -9.29
C ASN A 55 15.34 -7.91 -10.72
N LYS A 56 14.20 -7.98 -11.42
CA LYS A 56 14.02 -8.58 -12.76
C LYS A 56 14.39 -10.06 -12.91
N ARG A 57 14.85 -10.73 -11.84
CA ARG A 57 15.02 -12.18 -11.76
C ARG A 57 13.76 -12.81 -11.19
N LEU A 58 13.26 -13.90 -11.80
CA LEU A 58 12.05 -14.60 -11.33
C LEU A 58 10.89 -13.64 -10.99
N VAL A 59 10.59 -12.73 -11.93
CA VAL A 59 9.68 -11.59 -11.71
C VAL A 59 8.33 -12.01 -11.13
N ASN A 60 7.73 -13.09 -11.66
CA ASN A 60 6.41 -13.54 -11.24
C ASN A 60 6.39 -13.97 -9.76
N THR A 61 7.41 -14.71 -9.30
CA THR A 61 7.44 -15.20 -7.91
C THR A 61 7.68 -14.05 -6.93
N GLN A 62 8.58 -13.12 -7.28
CA GLN A 62 8.82 -11.92 -6.47
C GLN A 62 7.59 -11.02 -6.40
N MET A 63 6.91 -10.79 -7.52
CA MET A 63 5.68 -9.99 -7.54
C MET A 63 4.59 -10.61 -6.66
N GLN A 64 4.36 -11.92 -6.76
CA GLN A 64 3.38 -12.62 -5.93
C GLN A 64 3.73 -12.51 -4.44
N ALA A 65 5.00 -12.66 -4.06
CA ALA A 65 5.45 -12.51 -2.68
C ALA A 65 5.20 -11.09 -2.14
N ILE A 66 5.52 -10.06 -2.93
CA ILE A 66 5.30 -8.65 -2.56
C ILE A 66 3.81 -8.36 -2.33
N VAL A 67 2.94 -8.76 -3.26
CA VAL A 67 1.49 -8.55 -3.13
C VAL A 67 0.93 -9.29 -1.92
N ARG A 68 1.40 -10.53 -1.68
CA ARG A 68 1.02 -11.30 -0.49
C ARG A 68 1.43 -10.59 0.81
N HIS A 69 2.64 -10.05 0.87
CA HIS A 69 3.12 -9.30 2.04
C HIS A 69 2.30 -8.03 2.27
N GLN A 70 1.95 -7.29 1.21
CA GLN A 70 1.11 -6.10 1.31
C GLN A 70 -0.29 -6.44 1.87
N ASN A 71 -0.89 -7.55 1.44
CA ASN A 71 -2.18 -8.00 1.95
C ASN A 71 -2.11 -8.41 3.43
N ILE A 72 -1.08 -9.17 3.83
CA ILE A 72 -0.86 -9.55 5.24
C ILE A 72 -0.64 -8.31 6.11
N PHE A 73 0.13 -7.34 5.62
CA PHE A 73 0.35 -6.10 6.33
C PHE A 73 -0.93 -5.29 6.46
N ALA A 74 -1.73 -5.18 5.40
CA ALA A 74 -3.02 -4.48 5.44
C ALA A 74 -4.00 -5.11 6.45
N THR A 75 -4.09 -6.45 6.49
CA THR A 75 -4.94 -7.16 7.45
C THR A 75 -4.44 -7.02 8.89
N PHE A 76 -3.12 -7.02 9.10
CA PHE A 76 -2.53 -6.74 10.39
C PHE A 76 -2.85 -5.31 10.87
N ILE A 77 -2.68 -4.31 10.00
CA ILE A 77 -3.01 -2.91 10.31
C ILE A 77 -4.50 -2.73 10.61
N SER A 78 -5.39 -3.37 9.84
CA SER A 78 -6.84 -3.32 10.13
C SER A 78 -7.16 -3.93 11.49
N LYS A 79 -6.50 -5.04 11.86
CA LYS A 79 -6.67 -5.71 13.15
C LYS A 79 -6.13 -4.88 14.31
N LEU A 80 -4.97 -4.23 14.14
CA LEU A 80 -4.46 -3.27 15.12
C LEU A 80 -5.42 -2.10 15.33
N ARG A 81 -6.04 -1.60 14.25
CA ARG A 81 -7.00 -0.49 14.32
C ARG A 81 -8.29 -0.89 15.04
N SER A 82 -8.75 -2.13 14.91
CA SER A 82 -9.89 -2.66 15.67
C SER A 82 -9.58 -3.00 17.13
N HIS A 83 -8.32 -3.27 17.48
CA HIS A 83 -7.92 -3.39 18.90
C HIS A 83 -7.67 -2.02 19.56
N SER A 84 -7.40 -0.98 18.77
CA SER A 84 -7.16 0.39 19.26
C SER A 84 -8.44 1.21 19.49
N CYS A 85 -9.64 0.71 19.14
CA CYS A 85 -10.90 1.39 19.44
C CYS A 85 -11.33 1.20 20.90
N HIS A 86 -10.47 1.65 21.83
CA HIS A 86 -10.88 2.16 23.14
C HIS A 86 -10.17 3.48 23.52
N ASN A 87 -9.33 4.06 22.65
CA ASN A 87 -8.66 5.31 22.99
C ASN A 87 -8.92 6.41 21.94
N ASN A 88 -9.92 7.21 22.28
CA ASN A 88 -10.19 8.61 21.97
C ASN A 88 -10.04 9.16 20.54
N ILE A 89 -11.16 9.75 20.12
CA ILE A 89 -11.34 10.88 19.21
C ILE A 89 -10.07 11.72 19.05
N TYR A 90 -9.56 11.81 17.82
CA TYR A 90 -8.84 13.00 17.36
C TYR A 90 -9.41 13.45 16.03
N HIS A 91 -10.03 14.63 16.08
CA HIS A 91 -10.37 15.47 14.94
C HIS A 91 -9.14 15.75 14.07
N GLY A 92 -9.38 15.93 12.78
CA GLY A 92 -8.37 15.92 11.74
C GLY A 92 -7.23 16.91 11.94
N ILE A 93 -6.01 16.43 11.68
CA ILE A 93 -4.88 17.20 11.18
C ILE A 93 -4.20 16.29 10.15
N THR A 94 -3.94 16.82 8.96
CA THR A 94 -3.13 16.19 7.92
C THR A 94 -1.79 15.75 8.51
N SER A 95 -1.63 14.47 8.81
CA SER A 95 -0.41 13.93 9.39
C SER A 95 0.62 13.71 8.27
N LYS A 96 1.60 14.61 8.19
CA LYS A 96 2.91 14.26 7.63
C LYS A 96 3.36 12.99 8.36
N LYS A 97 3.63 11.91 7.63
CA LYS A 97 4.07 10.62 8.19
C LYS A 97 5.17 10.89 9.23
N PRO A 98 4.98 10.55 10.52
CA PRO A 98 6.07 10.67 11.47
C PRO A 98 7.14 9.66 11.06
N LYS A 99 8.31 10.14 10.63
CA LYS A 99 9.52 9.32 10.65
C LYS A 99 9.82 9.04 12.12
N LYS A 100 9.31 7.94 12.66
CA LYS A 100 9.82 7.42 13.93
C LYS A 100 11.25 6.99 13.66
N GLN A 101 12.20 7.82 14.06
CA GLN A 101 13.61 7.47 14.04
C GLN A 101 13.78 6.40 15.14
N LEU A 102 14.06 5.17 14.73
CA LEU A 102 14.32 4.07 15.65
C LEU A 102 15.72 4.31 16.22
N THR A 103 15.81 4.76 17.47
CA THR A 103 17.09 4.98 18.14
C THR A 103 17.56 3.68 18.80
N GLN A 104 18.86 3.54 19.02
CA GLN A 104 19.45 2.34 19.62
C GLN A 104 18.85 2.03 21.00
N HIS A 105 18.57 3.08 21.77
CA HIS A 105 17.92 2.97 23.08
C HIS A 105 16.50 2.37 22.97
N THR A 106 15.73 2.74 21.94
CA THR A 106 14.39 2.17 21.71
C THR A 106 14.48 0.68 21.36
N ILE A 107 15.50 0.25 20.60
CA ILE A 107 15.71 -1.19 20.31
C ILE A 107 16.01 -1.95 21.60
N ASN A 108 16.92 -1.42 22.44
CA ASN A 108 17.28 -2.04 23.71
C ASN A 108 16.08 -2.15 24.66
N GLN A 109 15.28 -1.09 24.79
CA GLN A 109 14.06 -1.10 25.61
C GLN A 109 13.05 -2.16 25.17
N VAL A 110 12.88 -2.37 23.86
CA VAL A 110 11.97 -3.40 23.33
C VAL A 110 12.50 -4.80 23.61
N VAL A 111 13.82 -5.03 23.44
CA VAL A 111 14.44 -6.31 23.75
C VAL A 111 14.31 -6.67 25.23
N ASP A 112 14.52 -5.70 26.13
CA ASP A 112 14.41 -5.92 27.57
C ASP A 112 12.96 -6.17 28.01
N GLN A 113 11.99 -5.48 27.40
CA GLN A 113 10.56 -5.75 27.62
C GLN A 113 10.17 -7.17 27.20
N LEU A 114 10.73 -7.66 26.08
CA LEU A 114 10.46 -9.01 25.59
C LEU A 114 11.10 -10.10 26.46
N LYS A 115 12.31 -9.86 26.99
CA LYS A 115 12.98 -10.78 27.93
C LYS A 115 12.20 -10.97 29.23
N ASN A 116 11.56 -9.90 29.72
CA ASN A 116 10.77 -9.92 30.95
C ASN A 116 9.38 -10.55 30.77
N THR A 117 8.99 -10.85 29.52
CA THR A 117 7.73 -11.51 29.23
C THR A 117 7.91 -13.02 29.34
N GLN A 118 7.37 -13.61 30.41
CA GLN A 118 7.61 -14.99 30.87
C GLN A 118 7.17 -16.11 29.89
N GLU A 119 6.60 -15.78 28.73
CA GLU A 119 6.06 -16.72 27.75
C GLU A 119 6.92 -16.92 26.48
N LEU A 120 8.05 -16.23 26.34
CA LEU A 120 8.88 -16.36 25.13
C LEU A 120 9.87 -17.53 25.24
N ASN A 121 9.73 -18.51 24.35
CA ASN A 121 10.64 -19.65 24.22
C ASN A 121 12.09 -19.15 23.98
N ASN A 122 13.06 -19.73 24.70
CA ASN A 122 14.48 -19.37 24.68
C ASN A 122 15.09 -19.21 23.28
N LEU A 123 14.59 -19.95 22.28
CA LEU A 123 14.99 -19.82 20.87
C LEU A 123 14.66 -18.44 20.26
N TRP A 124 13.53 -17.85 20.63
CA TRP A 124 13.15 -16.53 20.16
C TRP A 124 14.03 -15.45 20.77
N ILE A 125 14.32 -15.57 22.07
CA ILE A 125 15.22 -14.64 22.77
C ILE A 125 16.61 -14.66 22.12
N HIS A 126 17.14 -15.85 21.83
CA HIS A 126 18.42 -15.99 21.11
C HIS A 126 18.36 -15.40 19.70
N GLY A 127 17.25 -15.58 18.98
CA GLY A 127 17.05 -14.97 17.66
C GLY A 127 17.08 -13.44 17.72
N PHE A 128 16.45 -12.83 18.73
CA PHE A 128 16.45 -11.38 18.91
C PHE A 128 17.82 -10.82 19.31
N GLU A 129 18.60 -11.53 20.13
CA GLU A 129 19.98 -11.13 20.45
C GLU A 129 20.88 -11.16 19.21
N ASN A 130 20.78 -12.19 18.38
CA ASN A 130 21.51 -12.25 17.11
C ASN A 130 21.12 -11.10 16.18
N LEU A 131 19.82 -10.82 16.07
CA LEU A 131 19.32 -9.71 15.26
C LEU A 131 19.83 -8.35 15.78
N LYS A 132 19.85 -8.16 17.10
CA LYS A 132 20.43 -6.98 17.75
C LYS A 132 21.91 -6.83 17.38
N SER A 133 22.70 -7.90 17.47
CA SER A 133 24.13 -7.89 17.10
C SER A 133 24.34 -7.49 15.63
N CYS A 134 23.61 -8.11 14.70
CA CYS A 134 23.75 -7.80 13.28
C CYS A 134 23.40 -6.33 12.96
N ILE A 135 22.43 -5.76 13.67
CA ILE A 135 22.09 -4.34 13.51
C ILE A 135 23.26 -3.47 13.99
N TYR A 136 23.92 -3.81 15.09
CA TYR A 136 25.08 -3.08 15.59
C TYR A 136 26.25 -3.14 14.61
N ASP A 137 26.61 -4.33 14.13
CA ASP A 137 27.72 -4.52 13.19
C ASP A 137 27.52 -3.68 11.92
N TYR A 138 26.30 -3.72 11.36
CA TYR A 138 25.94 -2.94 10.18
C TYR A 138 26.11 -1.43 10.36
N PHE A 139 25.83 -0.89 11.55
CA PHE A 139 25.98 0.54 11.82
C PHE A 139 27.39 0.95 12.22
N GLN A 140 28.25 0.01 12.65
CA GLN A 140 29.68 0.26 12.88
C GLN A 140 30.46 0.30 11.56
N ASP A 141 30.07 -0.48 10.55
CA ASP A 141 30.72 -0.50 9.23
C ASP A 141 30.40 0.73 8.34
N VAL A 142 29.61 1.69 8.84
CA VAL A 142 29.12 2.87 8.09
C VAL A 142 29.81 4.19 8.51
N GLU A 143 30.76 4.15 9.45
CA GLU A 143 31.75 5.23 9.71
C GLU A 143 33.05 5.02 8.91
#